data_AF-A0A6C0DM68-F1
#
_entry.id   AF-A0A6C0DM68-F1
#
_cell.length_a   1.000
_cell.length_b   1.000
_cell.length_c   1.000
_cell.angle_alpha   90.00
_cell.angle_beta   90.00
_cell.angle_gamma   90.00
#
_symmetry.space_group_name_H-M   'P 1'
#
loop_
_entity.id
_entity.type
_entity.pdbx_description
1 polymer ?
#
loop_
_entity_poly.entity_id
_entity_poly.type
_entity_poly.pdbx_seq_one_letter_code
_entity_poly.pdbx_strand_id
1 'polypeptide(L)'
;MCIKQELAYYINKIVCEYEKNNDVRRFYKKMSKLNILISKNTNRKLYDDYRYDLIIIYNNIIINGEDDYTIIGDCLKSIDRIMIRLLRFE
;
A
#
# COMPACT_ATOMS: atom_id res chain seq x y z
N MET A 1 -13.45 9.12 -13.87
CA MET A 1 -13.57 9.20 -12.39
C MET A 1 -13.62 7.85 -11.68
N CYS A 2 -14.14 6.75 -12.26
CA CYS A 2 -14.24 5.45 -11.55
C CYS A 2 -12.92 4.83 -11.03
N ILE A 3 -11.83 4.90 -11.79
CA ILE A 3 -10.64 4.07 -11.52
C ILE A 3 -9.93 4.47 -10.21
N LYS A 4 -9.93 5.76 -9.84
CA LYS A 4 -9.29 6.24 -8.60
C LYS A 4 -10.04 5.78 -7.35
N GLN A 5 -11.37 5.90 -7.36
CA GLN A 5 -12.23 5.46 -6.27
C GLN A 5 -12.17 3.95 -6.09
N GLU A 6 -12.14 3.20 -7.18
CA GLU A 6 -11.99 1.74 -7.16
C GLU A 6 -10.63 1.32 -6.59
N LEU A 7 -9.54 1.99 -7.01
CA LEU A 7 -8.21 1.78 -6.43
C LEU A 7 -8.18 2.10 -4.93
N ALA A 8 -8.72 3.26 -4.53
CA ALA A 8 -8.81 3.66 -3.13
C ALA A 8 -9.58 2.62 -2.30
N TYR A 9 -10.71 2.13 -2.81
CA TYR A 9 -11.49 1.08 -2.15
C TYR A 9 -10.68 -0.21 -1.92
N TYR A 10 -9.96 -0.70 -2.95
CA TYR A 10 -9.16 -1.91 -2.81
C TYR A 10 -8.00 -1.74 -1.84
N ILE A 11 -7.34 -0.58 -1.86
CA ILE A 11 -6.29 -0.22 -0.93
C ILE A 11 -6.83 -0.27 0.51
N ASN A 12 -7.91 0.45 0.81
CA ASN A 12 -8.53 0.48 2.14
C ASN A 12 -8.95 -0.91 2.62
N LYS A 13 -9.48 -1.73 1.71
CA LYS A 13 -9.88 -3.10 2.04
C LYS A 13 -8.68 -3.94 2.52
N ILE A 14 -7.52 -3.81 1.88
CA ILE A 14 -6.30 -4.53 2.27
C ILE A 14 -5.79 -4.05 3.64
N VAL A 15 -5.79 -2.74 3.88
CA VAL A 15 -5.43 -2.12 5.17
C VAL A 15 -6.33 -2.66 6.29
N CYS A 16 -7.64 -2.52 6.14
CA CYS A 16 -8.61 -3.00 7.12
C CYS A 16 -8.54 -4.52 7.36
N GLU A 17 -8.28 -5.32 6.31
CA GLU A 17 -8.11 -6.76 6.47
C GLU A 17 -6.84 -7.12 7.23
N TYR A 18 -5.76 -6.35 7.07
CA TYR A 18 -4.54 -6.54 7.86
C TYR A 18 -4.80 -6.17 9.33
N GLU A 19 -5.33 -4.98 9.62
CA GLU A 19 -5.59 -4.54 11.00
C GLU A 19 -6.46 -5.53 11.80
N LYS A 20 -7.35 -6.26 11.12
CA LYS A 20 -8.20 -7.27 11.75
C LYS A 20 -7.51 -8.60 12.02
N ASN A 21 -6.55 -9.01 11.18
CA ASN A 21 -6.00 -10.37 11.19
C ASN A 21 -4.51 -10.43 11.54
N ASN A 22 -3.80 -9.29 11.53
CA ASN A 22 -2.35 -9.18 11.67
C ASN A 22 -1.53 -10.13 10.78
N ASP A 23 -2.07 -10.50 9.60
CA ASP A 23 -1.42 -11.43 8.68
C ASP A 23 -0.53 -10.68 7.68
N VAL A 24 0.74 -10.58 8.05
CA VAL A 24 1.80 -9.89 7.31
C VAL A 24 2.02 -10.48 5.92
N ARG A 25 2.11 -11.82 5.82
CA ARG A 25 2.32 -12.51 4.53
C ARG A 25 1.18 -12.25 3.56
N ARG A 26 -0.07 -12.28 4.06
CA ARG A 26 -1.25 -12.01 3.24
C ARG A 26 -1.34 -10.56 2.81
N PHE A 27 -0.98 -9.63 3.70
CA PHE A 27 -0.88 -8.20 3.39
C PHE A 27 0.10 -7.96 2.22
N TYR A 28 1.33 -8.47 2.31
CA TYR A 28 2.32 -8.33 1.23
C TYR A 28 1.87 -8.93 -0.10
N LYS A 29 1.29 -10.13 -0.06
CA LYS A 29 0.79 -10.79 -1.27
C LYS A 29 -0.30 -9.97 -1.96
N LYS A 30 -1.18 -9.32 -1.18
CA LYS A 30 -2.23 -8.44 -1.73
C LYS A 30 -1.64 -7.11 -2.23
N MET A 31 -0.71 -6.50 -1.51
CA MET A 31 -0.04 -5.26 -1.92
C MET A 31 0.78 -5.43 -3.21
N SER A 32 1.48 -6.55 -3.37
CA SER A 32 2.22 -6.85 -4.60
C SER A 32 1.30 -6.91 -5.83
N LYS A 33 0.11 -7.54 -5.71
CA LYS A 33 -0.90 -7.55 -6.77
C LYS A 33 -1.41 -6.14 -7.08
N LEU A 34 -1.66 -5.35 -6.04
CA LEU A 34 -2.14 -3.99 -6.17
C LEU A 34 -1.10 -3.06 -6.82
N ASN A 35 0.20 -3.30 -6.58
CA ASN A 35 1.28 -2.56 -7.21
C ASN A 35 1.25 -2.66 -8.74
N ILE A 36 0.97 -3.85 -9.26
CA ILE A 36 0.78 -4.06 -10.70
C ILE A 36 -0.43 -3.25 -11.21
N LEU A 37 -1.52 -3.18 -10.44
CA LEU A 37 -2.72 -2.44 -10.82
C LEU A 37 -2.49 -0.92 -10.82
N ILE A 38 -1.85 -0.39 -9.77
CA ILE A 38 -1.53 1.05 -9.63
C ILE A 38 -0.60 1.51 -10.74
N SER A 39 0.43 0.72 -11.09
CA SER A 39 1.39 1.06 -12.15
C SER A 39 0.75 1.30 -13.52
N LYS A 40 -0.40 0.68 -13.78
CA LYS A 40 -1.13 0.79 -15.05
C LYS A 40 -2.16 1.92 -15.07
N ASN A 41 -2.63 2.36 -13.90
CA ASN A 41 -3.87 3.14 -13.77
C ASN A 41 -3.68 4.49 -13.08
N THR A 42 -2.47 4.82 -12.65
CA THR A 42 -2.17 6.08 -11.96
C THR A 42 -1.10 6.87 -12.69
N ASN A 43 -0.98 8.16 -12.38
CA ASN A 43 0.09 8.98 -12.94
C ASN A 43 1.46 8.50 -12.40
N ARG A 44 2.51 8.76 -13.18
CA ARG A 44 3.86 8.29 -12.89
C ARG A 44 4.38 8.76 -11.52
N LYS A 45 4.12 10.01 -11.14
CA LYS A 45 4.57 10.58 -9.87
C LYS A 45 3.99 9.83 -8.66
N LEU A 46 2.68 9.58 -8.66
CA LEU A 46 2.01 8.84 -7.58
C LEU A 46 2.48 7.38 -7.52
N TYR A 47 2.70 6.76 -8.68
CA TYR A 47 3.25 5.42 -8.73
C TYR A 47 4.67 5.34 -8.17
N ASP A 48 5.53 6.29 -8.52
CA ASP A 48 6.92 6.34 -8.05
C ASP A 48 6.98 6.55 -6.52
N ASP A 49 6.17 7.45 -5.97
CA ASP A 49 6.05 7.66 -4.51
C ASP A 49 5.64 6.36 -3.80
N TYR A 50 4.59 5.70 -4.29
CA TYR A 50 4.11 4.43 -3.74
C TYR A 50 5.13 3.30 -3.83
N ARG A 51 5.79 3.18 -4.98
CA ARG A 51 6.80 2.14 -5.21
C ARG A 51 8.00 2.34 -4.28
N TYR A 52 8.44 3.58 -4.10
CA TYR A 52 9.56 3.90 -3.20
C TYR A 52 9.25 3.51 -1.76
N ASP A 53 8.08 3.90 -1.25
CA ASP A 53 7.64 3.57 0.10
C ASP A 53 7.61 2.04 0.30
N LEU A 54 6.97 1.30 -0.62
CA LEU A 54 6.92 -0.16 -0.55
C LEU A 54 8.29 -0.83 -0.53
N ILE A 55 9.26 -0.32 -1.29
CA ILE A 55 10.62 -0.87 -1.34
C ILE A 55 11.33 -0.72 0.01
N ILE A 56 11.20 0.44 0.66
CA ILE A 56 11.78 0.67 1.99
C ILE A 56 11.28 -0.39 2.97
N ILE A 57 9.96 -0.62 2.96
CA ILE A 57 9.30 -1.54 3.86
C ILE A 57 9.73 -2.99 3.60
N TYR A 58 9.76 -3.42 2.34
CA TYR A 58 10.24 -4.75 1.97
C TYR A 58 11.68 -4.98 2.43
N ASN A 59 12.57 -4.02 2.18
CA ASN A 59 13.97 -4.13 2.56
C ASN A 59 14.12 -4.18 4.09
N ASN A 60 13.39 -3.33 4.82
CA ASN A 60 13.43 -3.31 6.28
C ASN A 60 12.99 -4.64 6.90
N ILE A 61 11.97 -5.31 6.34
CA ILE A 61 11.49 -6.60 6.84
C ILE A 61 12.45 -7.74 6.48
N ILE A 62 12.96 -7.76 5.25
CA ILE A 62 13.90 -8.80 4.82
C ILE A 62 15.21 -8.72 5.60
N ILE A 63 15.67 -7.51 5.92
CA ILE A 63 16.91 -7.29 6.68
C ILE A 63 16.71 -7.61 8.16
N ASN A 64 15.53 -7.33 8.73
CA ASN A 64 15.30 -7.52 10.16
C ASN A 64 14.68 -8.87 10.54
N GLY A 65 14.18 -9.68 9.60
CA GLY A 65 13.78 -11.08 9.81
C GLY A 65 12.59 -11.33 10.76
N GLU A 66 12.24 -10.35 11.60
CA GLU A 66 11.11 -10.34 12.51
C GLU A 66 10.05 -9.35 12.04
N ASP A 67 8.78 -9.70 12.29
CA ASP A 67 7.60 -8.87 11.99
C ASP A 67 7.60 -7.62 12.89
N ASP A 68 8.44 -6.63 12.57
CA ASP A 68 8.44 -5.34 13.25
C ASP A 68 7.18 -4.56 12.83
N TYR A 69 6.20 -4.56 13.74
CA TYR A 69 4.93 -3.85 13.60
C TYR A 69 5.10 -2.35 13.34
N THR A 70 6.25 -1.75 13.69
CA THR A 70 6.56 -0.34 13.40
C THR A 70 6.68 -0.11 11.89
N ILE A 71 7.40 -0.99 11.20
CA ILE A 71 7.63 -0.92 9.76
C ILE A 71 6.32 -1.14 9.00
N ILE A 72 5.47 -2.05 9.49
CA ILE A 72 4.14 -2.27 8.90
C ILE A 72 3.23 -1.07 9.17
N GLY A 73 3.27 -0.48 10.36
CA GLY A 73 2.53 0.74 10.68
C GLY A 73 2.91 1.91 9.77
N ASP A 74 4.18 2.05 9.42
CA ASP A 74 4.63 3.06 8.46
C ASP A 74 4.16 2.74 7.03
N CYS A 75 4.06 1.46 6.66
CA CYS A 75 3.42 1.03 5.41
C CYS A 75 1.97 1.51 5.32
N LEU A 76 1.18 1.25 6.36
CA LEU A 76 -0.23 1.65 6.40
C LEU A 76 -0.38 3.18 6.28
N LYS A 77 0.46 3.96 6.99
CA LYS A 77 0.44 5.43 6.87
C LYS A 77 0.77 5.93 5.46
N SER A 78 1.75 5.32 4.80
CA SER A 78 2.09 5.67 3.41
C SER A 78 0.94 5.37 2.45
N ILE A 79 0.29 4.22 2.66
CA ILE A 79 -0.90 3.81 1.91
C ILE A 79 -2.05 4.81 2.12
N ASP A 80 -2.34 5.19 3.36
CA ASP A 80 -3.37 6.17 3.68
C ASP A 80 -3.12 7.53 3.01
N ARG A 81 -1.87 7.98 2.96
CA ARG A 81 -1.50 9.22 2.26
C ARG A 81 -1.79 9.13 0.76
N ILE A 82 -1.51 7.98 0.14
CA ILE A 82 -1.82 7.75 -1.28
C ILE A 82 -3.33 7.77 -1.49
N MET A 83 -4.09 7.12 -0.61
CA MET A 83 -5.54 7.14 -0.64
C MET A 83 -6.12 8.55 -0.56
N ILE A 84 -5.68 9.35 0.41
CA ILE A 84 -6.10 10.73 0.57
C ILE A 84 -5.79 11.53 -0.70
N ARG A 85 -4.60 11.34 -1.30
CA ARG A 85 -4.25 11.99 -2.56
C ARG A 85 -5.14 11.54 -3.71
N LEU A 86 -5.47 10.26 -3.82
CA LEU A 86 -6.35 9.74 -4.87
C LEU A 86 -7.78 10.31 -4.75
N LEU A 87 -8.28 10.50 -3.54
CA LEU A 87 -9.62 11.01 -3.23
C LEU A 87 -9.73 12.54 -3.33
N ARG A 88 -8.64 13.30 -3.05
CA ARG A 88 -8.65 14.78 -3.06
C ARG A 88 -8.73 15.43 -4.46
N PHE A 89 -8.45 14.69 -5.53
CA PHE A 89 -8.53 15.18 -6.92
C PHE A 89 -9.82 14.72 -7.61
N GLU A 90 -10.93 14.71 -6.86
CA GLU A 90 -12.30 14.61 -7.34
C GLU A 90 -12.89 16.00 -7.65
#